data_AF-A0A8J3VIU1-F1
#
_entry.id   AF-A0A8J3VIU1-F1
#
_cell.length_a   1.000
_cell.length_b   1.000
_cell.length_c   1.000
_cell.angle_alpha   90.00
_cell.angle_beta   90.00
_cell.angle_gamma   90.00
#
_symmetry.space_group_name_H-M   'P 1'
#
loop_
_entity.id
_entity.type
_entity.pdbx_description
1 polymer ?
#
loop_
_entity_poly.entity_id
_entity_poly.type
_entity_poly.pdbx_seq_one_letter_code
_entity_poly.pdbx_strand_id
1 'polypeptide(L)'
;MTVAQRQEVKFIEQSVPAAVRVSAADHTRVERLVNSILPALRSLGGRVHWTGPTRERYDERMRQTIEVCEAIERSFHTSAQALNDYATALERAKTQLTPGIAAEGRLGNLLQSIGKGNFDPIRQWQDLRSTDGFWDWLVEYFDSDKTDRIRSQADAEMNTAMRAYGDALQTEQNARRALIDALNQARQALPDLLTSAADVQRIIDQTPGLREDVREAASDPFSRRPVGALDYFQVMADPNPGEAFASERSLLGLGGSMTNSEGAILTELSADQLISFYQLRGEAFTVSQQNFPPLMHGHTAGNDDHTDAYRHAYWNARMTQLYGADFTERYATAHETGANNPGPREAMDLHNNQIGRQIAIDHPHASPAELQTLIRQAVDRGDTVVIGPAGDLVYSDQIRPADTVNSDNLGGHLAPLPGRVPVPQPRTPEPEDLD
;
A
#
# COMPACT_ATOMS: atom_id res chain seq x y z
N MET A 1 -30.13 -20.00 -0.09
CA MET A 1 -28.93 -19.24 0.33
C MET A 1 -27.80 -19.69 -0.57
N THR A 2 -27.24 -18.77 -1.35
CA THR A 2 -26.02 -19.00 -2.12
C THR A 2 -24.92 -19.45 -1.16
N VAL A 3 -24.26 -20.55 -1.50
CA VAL A 3 -23.24 -21.20 -0.66
C VAL A 3 -21.93 -20.47 -0.83
N ALA A 4 -21.31 -20.02 0.26
CA ALA A 4 -20.04 -19.30 0.19
C ALA A 4 -18.91 -20.22 -0.29
N GLN A 5 -18.25 -19.85 -1.38
CA GLN A 5 -17.16 -20.62 -1.99
C GLN A 5 -15.78 -20.02 -1.68
N ARG A 6 -14.71 -20.81 -1.85
CA ARG A 6 -13.33 -20.35 -1.59
C ARG A 6 -12.98 -19.08 -2.37
N GLN A 7 -13.46 -18.96 -3.61
CA GLN A 7 -13.25 -17.79 -4.44
C GLN A 7 -13.86 -16.50 -3.84
N GLU A 8 -14.98 -16.61 -3.11
CA GLU A 8 -15.67 -15.46 -2.51
C GLU A 8 -14.94 -14.90 -1.30
N VAL A 9 -14.11 -15.71 -0.63
CA VAL A 9 -13.35 -15.30 0.57
C VAL A 9 -11.86 -15.06 0.30
N LYS A 10 -11.38 -15.31 -0.93
CA LYS A 10 -9.98 -15.13 -1.33
C LYS A 10 -9.47 -13.71 -1.08
N PHE A 11 -10.31 -12.70 -1.27
CA PHE A 11 -9.94 -11.31 -0.99
C PHE A 11 -9.70 -11.06 0.51
N ILE A 12 -10.41 -11.75 1.41
CA ILE A 12 -10.22 -11.66 2.87
C ILE A 12 -8.87 -12.29 3.25
N GLU A 13 -8.55 -13.43 2.66
CA GLU A 13 -7.25 -14.09 2.80
C GLU A 13 -6.09 -13.19 2.35
N GLN A 14 -6.27 -12.47 1.24
CA GLN A 14 -5.28 -11.54 0.70
C GLN A 14 -5.28 -10.16 1.37
N SER A 15 -6.31 -9.84 2.16
CA SER A 15 -6.41 -8.53 2.83
C SER A 15 -5.31 -8.31 3.85
N VAL A 16 -4.94 -7.04 4.05
CA VAL A 16 -3.84 -6.62 4.92
C VAL A 16 -4.41 -5.63 5.95
N PRO A 17 -4.94 -6.11 7.10
CA PRO A 17 -5.56 -5.24 8.10
C PRO A 17 -4.65 -4.13 8.61
N ALA A 18 -3.34 -4.39 8.72
CA ALA A 18 -2.35 -3.40 9.10
C ALA A 18 -2.34 -2.18 8.15
N ALA A 19 -2.49 -2.38 6.84
CA ALA A 19 -2.57 -1.29 5.87
C ALA A 19 -3.82 -0.42 6.07
N VAL A 20 -4.93 -1.00 6.52
CA VAL A 20 -6.15 -0.24 6.89
C VAL A 20 -5.89 0.57 8.16
N ARG A 21 -5.20 0.01 9.16
CA ARG A 21 -4.82 0.73 10.39
C ARG A 21 -3.88 1.91 10.11
N VAL A 22 -3.00 1.78 9.13
CA VAL A 22 -2.14 2.89 8.67
C VAL A 22 -3.00 4.04 8.14
N SER A 23 -3.99 3.76 7.30
CA SER A 23 -4.94 4.79 6.85
C SER A 23 -5.73 5.40 8.01
N ALA A 24 -6.14 4.59 8.99
CA ALA A 24 -6.80 5.09 10.19
C ALA A 24 -5.89 6.05 11.00
N ALA A 25 -4.61 5.71 11.15
CA ALA A 25 -3.63 6.52 11.84
C ALA A 25 -3.39 7.87 11.13
N ASP A 26 -3.46 7.90 9.80
CA ASP A 26 -3.40 9.17 9.05
C ASP A 26 -4.58 10.08 9.35
N HIS A 27 -5.77 9.50 9.46
CA HIS A 27 -6.96 10.28 9.79
C HIS A 27 -6.87 10.82 11.22
N THR A 28 -6.44 10.00 12.18
CA THR A 28 -6.16 10.45 13.55
C THR A 28 -5.07 11.53 13.60
N ARG A 29 -4.06 11.45 12.72
CA ARG A 29 -3.03 12.48 12.64
C ARG A 29 -3.62 13.82 12.17
N VAL A 30 -4.43 13.82 11.12
CA VAL A 30 -5.09 15.04 10.63
C VAL A 30 -6.02 15.62 11.69
N GLU A 31 -6.79 14.76 12.37
CA GLU A 31 -7.60 15.15 13.54
C GLU A 31 -6.75 15.85 14.61
N ARG A 32 -5.61 15.28 14.99
CA ARG A 32 -4.69 15.88 15.99
C ARG A 32 -4.09 17.20 15.53
N LEU A 33 -3.73 17.31 14.25
CA LEU A 33 -3.23 18.55 13.65
C LEU A 33 -4.29 19.66 13.78
N VAL A 34 -5.53 19.38 13.41
CA VAL A 34 -6.62 20.35 13.51
C VAL A 34 -6.94 20.69 14.97
N ASN A 35 -6.93 19.69 15.85
CA ASN A 35 -7.11 19.90 17.30
C ASN A 35 -5.99 20.74 17.94
N SER A 36 -4.77 20.73 17.38
CA SER A 36 -3.68 21.56 17.88
C SER A 36 -3.91 23.07 17.64
N ILE A 37 -4.55 23.43 16.51
CA ILE A 37 -4.76 24.84 16.11
C ILE A 37 -6.10 25.41 16.58
N LEU A 38 -7.12 24.57 16.80
CA LEU A 38 -8.47 24.98 17.17
C LEU A 38 -8.53 25.88 18.43
N PRO A 39 -7.80 25.59 19.53
CA PRO A 39 -7.80 26.46 20.71
C PRO A 39 -7.27 27.87 20.41
N ALA A 40 -6.22 27.97 19.58
CA ALA A 40 -5.67 29.26 19.18
C ALA A 40 -6.69 30.05 18.36
N LEU A 41 -7.31 29.43 17.35
CA LEU A 41 -8.35 30.04 16.51
C LEU A 41 -9.54 30.55 17.34
N ARG A 42 -10.06 29.72 18.25
CA ARG A 42 -11.16 30.10 19.16
C ARG A 42 -10.81 31.31 20.03
N SER A 43 -9.55 31.45 20.42
CA SER A 43 -9.10 32.57 21.26
C SER A 43 -8.96 33.91 20.51
N LEU A 44 -8.87 33.90 19.16
CA LEU A 44 -8.63 35.10 18.36
C LEU A 44 -9.80 36.09 18.39
N GLY A 45 -11.05 35.60 18.44
CA GLY A 45 -12.25 36.43 18.46
C GLY A 45 -12.33 37.40 19.64
N GLY A 46 -11.61 37.12 20.74
CA GLY A 46 -11.51 38.02 21.91
C GLY A 46 -10.21 38.83 21.99
N ARG A 47 -9.24 38.55 21.11
CA ARG A 47 -7.90 39.17 21.15
C ARG A 47 -7.71 40.24 20.09
N VAL A 48 -8.30 40.05 18.91
CA VAL A 48 -8.16 41.00 17.80
C VAL A 48 -9.17 42.14 17.95
N HIS A 49 -8.65 43.34 18.23
CA HIS A 49 -9.44 44.57 18.29
C HIS A 49 -9.40 45.27 16.93
N TRP A 50 -10.29 44.86 16.00
CA TRP A 50 -10.44 45.52 14.71
C TRP A 50 -11.54 46.58 14.78
N THR A 51 -11.22 47.83 14.47
CA THR A 51 -12.21 48.91 14.25
C THR A 51 -12.22 49.32 12.77
N GLY A 52 -13.37 49.22 12.10
CA GLY A 52 -13.50 49.61 10.69
C GLY A 52 -14.75 49.01 10.02
N PRO A 53 -15.07 49.43 8.79
CA PRO A 53 -16.29 49.02 8.08
C PRO A 53 -16.32 47.52 7.73
N THR A 54 -15.18 46.81 7.83
CA THR A 54 -15.06 45.37 7.52
C THR A 54 -15.07 44.47 8.75
N ARG A 55 -15.26 45.00 9.97
CA ARG A 55 -15.20 44.24 11.22
C ARG A 55 -16.17 43.06 11.23
N GLU A 56 -17.45 43.29 10.92
CA GLU A 56 -18.48 42.24 10.92
C GLU A 56 -18.12 41.11 9.94
N ARG A 57 -17.53 41.46 8.79
CA ARG A 57 -17.07 40.49 7.80
C ARG A 57 -15.87 39.69 8.30
N TYR A 58 -14.97 40.30 9.07
CA TYR A 58 -13.85 39.59 9.71
C TYR A 58 -14.38 38.59 10.75
N ASP A 59 -15.26 39.03 11.65
CA ASP A 59 -15.83 38.18 12.71
C ASP A 59 -16.58 36.98 12.11
N GLU A 60 -17.37 37.21 11.05
CA GLU A 60 -18.08 36.16 10.33
C GLU A 60 -17.12 35.17 9.65
N ARG A 61 -16.04 35.64 9.01
CA ARG A 61 -15.03 34.75 8.40
C ARG A 61 -14.27 33.94 9.44
N MET A 62 -13.97 34.53 10.60
CA MET A 62 -13.34 33.81 11.71
C MET A 62 -14.25 32.68 12.22
N ARG A 63 -15.55 32.97 12.43
CA ARG A 63 -16.56 31.97 12.80
C ARG A 63 -16.64 30.83 11.80
N GLN A 64 -16.76 31.15 10.50
CA GLN A 64 -16.79 30.16 9.43
C GLN A 64 -15.51 29.30 9.39
N THR A 65 -14.35 29.89 9.64
CA THR A 65 -13.07 29.15 9.68
C THR A 65 -13.05 28.15 10.83
N ILE A 66 -13.51 28.55 12.02
CA ILE A 66 -13.63 27.65 13.17
C ILE A 66 -14.60 26.50 12.85
N GLU A 67 -15.75 26.81 12.27
CA GLU A 67 -16.75 25.79 11.89
C GLU A 67 -16.21 24.78 10.88
N VAL A 68 -15.43 25.25 9.90
CA VAL A 68 -14.71 24.40 8.94
C VAL A 68 -13.73 23.49 9.67
N CYS A 69 -12.86 24.04 10.52
CA CYS A 69 -11.88 23.24 11.25
C CYS A 69 -12.56 22.18 12.13
N GLU A 70 -13.63 22.55 12.84
CA GLU A 70 -14.40 21.60 13.65
C GLU A 70 -15.10 20.53 12.81
N ALA A 71 -15.59 20.87 11.61
CA ALA A 71 -16.15 19.87 10.70
C ALA A 71 -15.07 18.89 10.21
N ILE A 72 -13.89 19.41 9.83
CA ILE A 72 -12.74 18.59 9.44
C ILE A 72 -12.35 17.64 10.59
N GLU A 73 -12.19 18.18 11.80
CA GLU A 73 -11.82 17.40 12.99
C GLU A 73 -12.79 16.23 13.23
N ARG A 74 -14.10 16.50 13.29
CA ARG A 74 -15.13 15.47 13.49
C ARG A 74 -15.18 14.44 12.36
N SER A 75 -15.03 14.89 11.11
CA SER A 75 -15.05 13.99 9.94
C SER A 75 -13.84 13.05 9.94
N PHE A 76 -12.64 13.56 10.22
CA PHE A 76 -11.44 12.73 10.30
C PHE A 76 -11.46 11.79 11.49
N HIS A 77 -11.97 12.23 12.65
CA HIS A 77 -12.20 11.36 13.81
C HIS A 77 -13.11 10.18 13.47
N THR A 78 -14.28 10.47 12.88
CA THR A 78 -15.27 9.44 12.48
C THR A 78 -14.67 8.44 11.49
N SER A 79 -13.96 8.93 10.48
CA SER A 79 -13.28 8.09 9.49
C SER A 79 -12.19 7.21 10.12
N ALA A 80 -11.38 7.76 11.03
CA ALA A 80 -10.34 7.01 11.72
C ALA A 80 -10.93 5.86 12.56
N GLN A 81 -12.01 6.13 13.29
CA GLN A 81 -12.69 5.11 14.09
C GLN A 81 -13.25 4.00 13.19
N ALA A 82 -13.97 4.36 12.13
CA ALA A 82 -14.56 3.40 11.20
C ALA A 82 -13.50 2.51 10.51
N LEU A 83 -12.36 3.09 10.12
CA LEU A 83 -11.24 2.34 9.55
C LEU A 83 -10.62 1.36 10.55
N ASN A 84 -10.44 1.76 11.82
CA ASN A 84 -9.94 0.88 12.88
C ASN A 84 -10.89 -0.28 13.19
N ASP A 85 -12.20 -0.01 13.22
CA ASP A 85 -13.23 -1.01 13.43
C ASP A 85 -13.25 -2.02 12.27
N TYR A 86 -13.13 -1.53 11.03
CA TYR A 86 -13.04 -2.39 9.84
C TYR A 86 -11.76 -3.24 9.83
N ALA A 87 -10.60 -2.67 10.19
CA ALA A 87 -9.35 -3.44 10.34
C ALA A 87 -9.50 -4.59 11.35
N THR A 88 -10.11 -4.29 12.51
CA THR A 88 -10.37 -5.30 13.55
C THR A 88 -11.33 -6.38 13.06
N ALA A 89 -12.36 -6.01 12.30
CA ALA A 89 -13.27 -6.97 11.69
C ALA A 89 -12.59 -7.84 10.63
N LEU A 90 -11.66 -7.29 9.83
CA LEU A 90 -10.86 -8.07 8.87
C LEU A 90 -9.95 -9.08 9.59
N GLU A 91 -9.27 -8.69 10.67
CA GLU A 91 -8.46 -9.62 11.49
C GLU A 91 -9.32 -10.79 12.01
N ARG A 92 -10.53 -10.49 12.48
CA ARG A 92 -11.49 -11.51 12.90
C ARG A 92 -11.95 -12.40 11.75
N ALA A 93 -12.29 -11.82 10.60
CA ALA A 93 -12.69 -12.55 9.41
C ALA A 93 -11.59 -13.51 8.93
N LYS A 94 -10.33 -13.06 8.91
CA LYS A 94 -9.17 -13.92 8.60
C LYS A 94 -9.04 -15.07 9.60
N THR A 95 -9.21 -14.80 10.88
CA THR A 95 -9.18 -15.85 11.92
C THR A 95 -10.27 -16.89 11.66
N GLN A 96 -11.48 -16.45 11.30
CA GLN A 96 -12.61 -17.33 10.96
C GLN A 96 -12.36 -18.19 9.72
N LEU A 97 -11.52 -17.76 8.78
CA LEU A 97 -11.17 -18.58 7.60
C LEU A 97 -10.33 -19.81 7.94
N THR A 98 -9.49 -19.73 8.98
CA THR A 98 -8.52 -20.79 9.34
C THR A 98 -9.13 -22.20 9.42
N PRO A 99 -10.21 -22.44 10.18
CA PRO A 99 -10.85 -23.76 10.22
C PRO A 99 -11.40 -24.19 8.86
N GLY A 100 -11.87 -23.26 8.04
CA GLY A 100 -12.41 -23.55 6.72
C GLY A 100 -11.35 -23.96 5.70
N ILE A 101 -10.23 -23.25 5.67
CA ILE A 101 -9.06 -23.58 4.83
C ILE A 101 -8.54 -24.98 5.20
N ALA A 102 -8.43 -25.26 6.50
CA ALA A 102 -7.98 -26.56 6.99
C ALA A 102 -8.96 -27.69 6.62
N ALA A 103 -10.27 -27.44 6.72
CA ALA A 103 -11.31 -28.40 6.33
C ALA A 103 -11.31 -28.66 4.82
N GLU A 104 -11.18 -27.62 3.99
CA GLU A 104 -11.04 -27.75 2.55
C GLU A 104 -9.79 -28.56 2.16
N GLY A 105 -8.66 -28.36 2.83
CA GLY A 105 -7.46 -29.17 2.64
C GLY A 105 -7.66 -30.65 3.01
N ARG A 106 -8.35 -30.93 4.13
CA ARG A 106 -8.71 -32.31 4.52
C ARG A 106 -9.67 -32.95 3.51
N LEU A 107 -10.64 -32.19 3.00
CA LEU A 107 -11.53 -32.65 1.93
C LEU A 107 -10.75 -32.97 0.65
N GLY A 108 -9.81 -32.11 0.24
CA GLY A 108 -8.95 -32.35 -0.91
C GLY A 108 -8.14 -33.65 -0.78
N ASN A 109 -7.53 -33.88 0.39
CA ASN A 109 -6.81 -35.13 0.67
C ASN A 109 -7.73 -36.36 0.64
N LEU A 110 -8.95 -36.23 1.16
CA LEU A 110 -9.94 -37.31 1.13
C LEU A 110 -10.36 -37.65 -0.30
N LEU A 111 -10.64 -36.65 -1.13
CA LEU A 111 -10.93 -36.84 -2.55
C LEU A 111 -9.75 -37.54 -3.24
N GLN A 112 -8.52 -37.11 -2.95
CA GLN A 112 -7.31 -37.68 -3.58
C GLN A 112 -7.17 -39.16 -3.26
N SER A 113 -7.54 -39.57 -2.05
CA SER A 113 -7.52 -40.97 -1.62
C SER A 113 -8.45 -41.90 -2.42
N ILE A 114 -9.47 -41.33 -3.08
CA ILE A 114 -10.42 -42.05 -3.94
C ILE A 114 -10.16 -41.79 -5.44
N GLY A 115 -8.97 -41.30 -5.79
CA GLY A 115 -8.59 -41.01 -7.18
C GLY A 115 -9.28 -39.78 -7.77
N LYS A 116 -9.77 -38.86 -6.94
CA LYS A 116 -10.37 -37.58 -7.35
C LYS A 116 -9.51 -36.43 -6.81
N GLY A 117 -9.08 -35.47 -7.61
CA GLY A 117 -8.29 -34.37 -7.03
C GLY A 117 -8.24 -33.19 -7.98
N ASN A 118 -8.78 -32.06 -7.54
CA ASN A 118 -8.78 -30.82 -8.30
C ASN A 118 -8.53 -29.61 -7.37
N PHE A 119 -8.32 -28.44 -7.97
CA PHE A 119 -8.06 -27.17 -7.29
C PHE A 119 -9.24 -26.63 -6.44
N ASP A 120 -10.44 -27.21 -6.56
CA ASP A 120 -11.64 -26.81 -5.79
C ASP A 120 -12.32 -28.05 -5.18
N PRO A 121 -11.87 -28.51 -3.99
CA PRO A 121 -12.39 -29.70 -3.33
C PRO A 121 -13.87 -29.61 -2.99
N ILE A 122 -14.35 -28.43 -2.62
CA ILE A 122 -15.75 -28.21 -2.22
C ILE A 122 -16.66 -28.41 -3.42
N ARG A 123 -16.36 -27.75 -4.56
CA ARG A 123 -17.15 -27.89 -5.78
C ARG A 123 -17.06 -29.31 -6.33
N GLN A 124 -15.87 -29.90 -6.34
CA GLN A 124 -15.68 -31.27 -6.80
C GLN A 124 -16.53 -32.26 -5.99
N TRP A 125 -16.58 -32.14 -4.67
CA TRP A 125 -17.42 -33.00 -3.85
C TRP A 125 -18.92 -32.79 -4.14
N GLN A 126 -19.35 -31.54 -4.34
CA GLN A 126 -20.74 -31.22 -4.71
C GLN A 126 -21.14 -31.83 -6.06
N ASP A 127 -20.26 -31.78 -7.04
CA ASP A 127 -20.51 -32.34 -8.37
C ASP A 127 -20.59 -33.88 -8.29
N LEU A 128 -19.61 -34.51 -7.63
CA LEU A 128 -19.55 -35.97 -7.46
C LEU A 128 -20.81 -36.51 -6.76
N ARG A 129 -21.20 -35.93 -5.62
CA ARG A 129 -22.39 -36.40 -4.87
C ARG A 129 -23.71 -36.20 -5.62
N SER A 130 -23.72 -35.31 -6.61
CA SER A 130 -24.88 -35.02 -7.47
C SER A 130 -24.91 -35.86 -8.76
N THR A 131 -23.83 -36.60 -9.05
CA THR A 131 -23.70 -37.42 -10.25
C THR A 131 -24.42 -38.75 -10.07
N ASP A 132 -25.30 -39.10 -11.01
CA ASP A 132 -25.98 -40.40 -11.03
C ASP A 132 -24.96 -41.55 -11.16
N GLY A 133 -25.10 -42.58 -10.32
CA GLY A 133 -24.22 -43.76 -10.31
C GLY A 133 -22.86 -43.56 -9.62
N PHE A 134 -22.50 -42.36 -9.16
CA PHE A 134 -21.27 -42.14 -8.38
C PHE A 134 -21.24 -42.97 -7.09
N TRP A 135 -22.39 -43.03 -6.41
CA TRP A 135 -22.53 -43.80 -5.17
C TRP A 135 -22.45 -45.30 -5.41
N ASP A 136 -23.04 -45.78 -6.51
CA ASP A 136 -22.97 -47.20 -6.89
C ASP A 136 -21.54 -47.60 -7.23
N TRP A 137 -20.80 -46.76 -7.98
CA TRP A 137 -19.38 -46.96 -8.25
C TRP A 137 -18.53 -46.99 -6.97
N LEU A 138 -18.79 -46.08 -6.03
CA LEU A 138 -18.07 -46.04 -4.75
C LEU A 138 -18.28 -47.33 -3.95
N VAL A 139 -19.51 -47.85 -3.89
CA VAL A 139 -19.84 -49.11 -3.20
C VAL A 139 -19.30 -50.35 -3.93
N GLU A 140 -19.12 -50.28 -5.24
CA GLU A 140 -18.47 -51.35 -6.00
C GLU A 140 -16.95 -51.39 -5.77
N TYR A 141 -16.32 -50.21 -5.70
CA TYR A 141 -14.87 -50.07 -5.53
C TYR A 141 -14.42 -50.14 -4.06
N PHE A 142 -15.26 -49.70 -3.13
CA PHE A 142 -15.09 -49.75 -1.69
C PHE A 142 -16.30 -50.41 -1.04
N ASP A 143 -16.12 -51.16 0.06
CA ASP A 143 -17.28 -51.69 0.80
C ASP A 143 -18.24 -50.58 1.30
N SER A 144 -19.46 -50.98 1.70
CA SER A 144 -20.51 -50.06 2.16
C SER A 144 -20.05 -49.21 3.35
N ASP A 145 -19.35 -49.82 4.31
CA ASP A 145 -18.89 -49.17 5.54
C ASP A 145 -17.87 -48.07 5.24
N LYS A 146 -16.93 -48.33 4.33
CA LYS A 146 -15.93 -47.36 3.89
C LYS A 146 -16.57 -46.24 3.07
N THR A 147 -17.54 -46.56 2.21
CA THR A 147 -18.29 -45.57 1.44
C THR A 147 -19.04 -44.60 2.36
N ASP A 148 -19.75 -45.10 3.37
CA ASP A 148 -20.47 -44.27 4.34
C ASP A 148 -19.53 -43.38 5.15
N ARG A 149 -18.34 -43.89 5.54
CA ARG A 149 -17.31 -43.09 6.21
C ARG A 149 -16.80 -41.96 5.32
N ILE A 150 -16.46 -42.25 4.05
CA ILE A 150 -16.00 -41.23 3.10
C ILE A 150 -17.06 -40.16 2.93
N ARG A 151 -18.32 -40.56 2.72
CA ARG A 151 -19.45 -39.63 2.59
C ARG A 151 -19.60 -38.74 3.82
N SER A 152 -19.70 -39.35 5.00
CA SER A 152 -19.92 -38.63 6.25
C SER A 152 -18.76 -37.66 6.55
N GLN A 153 -17.52 -38.08 6.31
CA GLN A 153 -16.34 -37.25 6.52
C GLN A 153 -16.29 -36.09 5.52
N ALA A 154 -16.51 -36.36 4.22
CA ALA A 154 -16.50 -35.32 3.19
C ALA A 154 -17.60 -34.28 3.41
N ASP A 155 -18.82 -34.71 3.77
CA ASP A 155 -19.92 -33.82 4.11
C ASP A 155 -19.62 -32.99 5.36
N ALA A 156 -18.99 -33.58 6.38
CA ALA A 156 -18.58 -32.86 7.58
C ALA A 156 -17.56 -31.76 7.26
N GLU A 157 -16.49 -32.10 6.53
CA GLU A 157 -15.45 -31.14 6.15
C GLU A 157 -15.97 -30.03 5.23
N MET A 158 -16.80 -30.38 4.23
CA MET A 158 -17.47 -29.40 3.37
C MET A 158 -18.34 -28.43 4.20
N ASN A 159 -19.14 -28.95 5.13
CA ASN A 159 -20.00 -28.11 5.98
C ASN A 159 -19.19 -27.20 6.91
N THR A 160 -18.07 -27.70 7.46
CA THR A 160 -17.14 -26.89 8.26
C THR A 160 -16.53 -25.77 7.43
N ALA A 161 -16.07 -26.06 6.21
CA ALA A 161 -15.52 -25.07 5.30
C ALA A 161 -16.54 -23.99 4.93
N MET A 162 -17.72 -24.40 4.47
CA MET A 162 -18.80 -23.49 4.07
C MET A 162 -19.27 -22.59 5.22
N ARG A 163 -19.37 -23.12 6.44
CA ARG A 163 -19.74 -22.30 7.62
C ARG A 163 -18.67 -21.26 7.92
N ALA A 164 -17.40 -21.66 7.97
CA ALA A 164 -16.29 -20.75 8.21
C ALA A 164 -16.22 -19.62 7.16
N TYR A 165 -16.42 -19.95 5.88
CA TYR A 165 -16.45 -18.97 4.79
C TYR A 165 -17.65 -18.03 4.90
N GLY A 166 -18.83 -18.55 5.23
CA GLY A 166 -20.02 -17.73 5.47
C GLY A 166 -19.85 -16.76 6.65
N ASP A 167 -19.31 -17.23 7.77
CA ASP A 167 -19.08 -16.41 8.97
C ASP A 167 -18.06 -15.29 8.72
N ALA A 168 -16.97 -15.61 8.01
CA ALA A 168 -15.95 -14.64 7.63
C ALA A 168 -16.51 -13.58 6.67
N LEU A 169 -17.25 -14.01 5.64
CA LEU A 169 -17.86 -13.11 4.66
C LEU A 169 -18.89 -12.20 5.32
N GLN A 170 -19.74 -12.71 6.20
CA GLN A 170 -20.72 -11.90 6.92
C GLN A 170 -20.05 -10.86 7.82
N THR A 171 -18.99 -11.26 8.54
CA THR A 171 -18.22 -10.36 9.40
C THR A 171 -17.63 -9.21 8.60
N GLU A 172 -16.99 -9.53 7.47
CA GLU A 172 -16.39 -8.55 6.58
C GLU A 172 -17.42 -7.62 5.94
N GLN A 173 -18.51 -8.15 5.37
CA GLN A 173 -19.51 -7.37 4.64
C GLN A 173 -20.25 -6.39 5.55
N ASN A 174 -20.59 -6.82 6.77
CA ASN A 174 -21.23 -5.96 7.75
C ASN A 174 -20.31 -4.79 8.13
N ALA A 175 -19.04 -5.07 8.38
CA ALA A 175 -18.06 -4.05 8.73
C ALA A 175 -17.76 -3.10 7.55
N ARG A 176 -17.66 -3.62 6.32
CA ARG A 176 -17.47 -2.80 5.11
C ARG A 176 -18.63 -1.84 4.91
N ARG A 177 -19.87 -2.29 5.10
CA ARG A 177 -21.06 -1.44 4.97
C ARG A 177 -21.03 -0.30 6.00
N ALA A 178 -20.76 -0.63 7.26
CA ALA A 178 -20.62 0.37 8.32
C ALA A 178 -19.50 1.38 8.02
N LEU A 179 -18.35 0.92 7.50
CA LEU A 179 -17.26 1.79 7.07
C LEU A 179 -17.70 2.75 5.96
N ILE A 180 -18.30 2.24 4.88
CA ILE A 180 -18.75 3.07 3.76
C ILE A 180 -19.77 4.11 4.22
N ASP A 181 -20.72 3.72 5.07
CA ASP A 181 -21.73 4.63 5.61
C ASP A 181 -21.08 5.74 6.46
N ALA A 182 -20.11 5.39 7.31
CA ALA A 182 -19.38 6.37 8.12
C ALA A 182 -18.54 7.33 7.27
N LEU A 183 -17.83 6.83 6.24
CA LEU A 183 -17.05 7.67 5.32
C LEU A 183 -17.94 8.63 4.52
N ASN A 184 -19.11 8.15 4.07
CA ASN A 184 -20.08 9.00 3.38
C ASN A 184 -20.64 10.08 4.28
N GLN A 185 -20.97 9.76 5.54
CA GLN A 185 -21.44 10.74 6.52
C GLN A 185 -20.35 11.77 6.83
N ALA A 186 -19.11 11.32 7.06
CA ALA A 186 -17.97 12.21 7.28
C ALA A 186 -17.74 13.15 6.09
N ARG A 187 -17.86 12.65 4.86
CA ARG A 187 -17.76 13.46 3.64
C ARG A 187 -18.89 14.49 3.53
N GLN A 188 -20.13 14.10 3.79
CA GLN A 188 -21.29 15.00 3.73
C GLN A 188 -21.25 16.09 4.81
N ALA A 189 -20.58 15.83 5.94
CA ALA A 189 -20.42 16.80 7.01
C ALA A 189 -19.36 17.88 6.70
N LEU A 190 -18.50 17.65 5.70
CA LEU A 190 -17.50 18.65 5.28
C LEU A 190 -18.19 19.76 4.47
N PRO A 191 -17.96 21.04 4.82
CA PRO A 191 -18.43 22.15 4.00
C PRO A 191 -17.73 22.13 2.63
N ASP A 192 -18.46 22.48 1.56
CA ASP A 192 -17.91 22.59 0.20
C ASP A 192 -16.82 23.67 0.16
N LEU A 193 -15.57 23.23 0.25
CA LEU A 193 -14.38 24.07 0.10
C LEU A 193 -13.78 23.81 -1.27
N LEU A 194 -14.38 24.44 -2.28
CA LEU A 194 -13.76 24.53 -3.60
C LEU A 194 -12.71 25.65 -3.56
N THR A 195 -11.46 25.29 -3.32
CA THR A 195 -10.30 26.14 -3.63
C THR A 195 -9.31 25.34 -4.47
N SER A 196 -8.83 25.92 -5.56
CA SER A 196 -7.87 25.26 -6.44
C SER A 196 -6.45 25.41 -5.87
N ALA A 197 -5.58 24.41 -6.05
CA ALA A 197 -4.20 24.46 -5.57
C ALA A 197 -3.41 25.67 -6.11
N ALA A 198 -3.72 26.12 -7.34
CA ALA A 198 -3.10 27.29 -7.96
C ALA A 198 -3.49 28.61 -7.26
N ASP A 199 -4.70 28.71 -6.71
CA ASP A 199 -5.13 29.88 -5.94
C ASP A 199 -4.47 29.90 -4.56
N VAL A 200 -4.36 28.73 -3.91
CA VAL A 200 -3.69 28.58 -2.61
C VAL A 200 -2.22 29.00 -2.71
N GLN A 201 -1.49 28.47 -3.69
CA GLN A 201 -0.08 28.81 -3.86
C GLN A 201 0.12 30.30 -4.15
N ARG A 202 -0.74 30.89 -4.98
CA ARG A 202 -0.71 32.32 -5.27
C ARG A 202 -0.98 33.17 -4.02
N ILE A 203 -1.92 32.75 -3.17
CA ILE A 203 -2.20 33.44 -1.90
C ILE A 203 -1.01 33.33 -0.95
N ILE A 204 -0.39 32.15 -0.82
CA ILE A 204 0.82 31.94 -0.02
C ILE A 204 1.96 32.86 -0.50
N ASP A 205 2.16 32.93 -1.82
CA ASP A 205 3.24 33.71 -2.43
C ASP A 205 3.04 35.22 -2.32
N GLN A 206 1.78 35.67 -2.39
CA GLN A 206 1.43 37.09 -2.39
C GLN A 206 1.15 37.65 -0.99
N THR A 207 1.02 36.79 0.04
CA THR A 207 0.77 37.21 1.42
C THR A 207 2.08 37.29 2.20
N PRO A 208 2.54 38.49 2.59
CA PRO A 208 3.76 38.63 3.39
C PRO A 208 3.64 37.86 4.70
N GLY A 209 4.71 37.16 5.09
CA GLY A 209 4.76 36.37 6.33
C GLY A 209 4.17 34.96 6.21
N LEU A 210 3.19 34.74 5.33
CA LEU A 210 2.48 33.46 5.24
C LEU A 210 3.39 32.29 4.82
N ARG A 211 4.44 32.54 4.03
CA ARG A 211 5.45 31.52 3.71
C ARG A 211 6.25 31.06 4.93
N GLU A 212 6.51 31.95 5.88
CA GLU A 212 7.21 31.60 7.11
C GLU A 212 6.28 30.83 8.03
N ASP A 213 5.03 31.27 8.17
CA ASP A 213 3.99 30.56 8.93
C ASP A 213 3.77 29.12 8.38
N VAL A 214 3.81 28.94 7.06
CA VAL A 214 3.73 27.60 6.43
C VAL A 214 4.94 26.73 6.80
N ARG A 215 6.15 27.31 6.89
CA ARG A 215 7.34 26.58 7.35
C ARG A 215 7.25 26.22 8.83
N GLU A 216 6.81 27.14 9.67
CA GLU A 216 6.58 26.89 11.10
C GLU A 216 5.53 25.78 11.29
N ALA A 217 4.42 25.82 10.54
CA ALA A 217 3.40 24.78 10.57
C ALA A 217 3.91 23.41 10.10
N ALA A 218 4.87 23.36 9.17
CA ALA A 218 5.51 22.13 8.72
C ALA A 218 6.39 21.45 9.78
N SER A 219 6.65 22.14 10.91
CA SER A 219 7.34 21.58 12.07
C SER A 219 6.41 20.97 13.11
N ASP A 220 5.09 21.08 12.93
CA ASP A 220 4.10 20.45 13.83
C ASP A 220 4.28 18.92 13.80
N PRO A 221 4.34 18.23 14.96
CA PRO A 221 4.56 16.78 15.01
C PRO A 221 3.47 15.96 14.33
N PHE A 222 2.30 16.54 14.07
CA PHE A 222 1.20 15.93 13.32
C PHE A 222 1.13 16.39 11.86
N SER A 223 2.03 17.26 11.41
CA SER A 223 2.15 17.60 9.97
C SER A 223 2.67 16.41 9.15
N ARG A 224 3.35 15.44 9.79
CA ARG A 224 3.93 14.24 9.18
C ARG A 224 3.57 12.96 9.94
N ARG A 225 3.65 11.81 9.27
CA ARG A 225 3.39 10.52 9.95
C ARG A 225 4.43 10.29 11.05
N PRO A 226 4.12 9.57 12.14
CA PRO A 226 5.16 9.07 13.02
C PRO A 226 6.04 8.07 12.25
N VAL A 227 7.35 8.14 12.39
CA VAL A 227 8.27 7.28 11.63
C VAL A 227 8.07 5.79 11.94
N GLY A 228 7.74 5.42 13.18
CA GLY A 228 7.36 4.04 13.55
C GLY A 228 6.02 3.54 12.96
N ALA A 229 5.28 4.39 12.24
CA ALA A 229 4.15 3.98 11.41
C ALA A 229 4.55 3.68 9.95
N LEU A 230 5.84 3.80 9.61
CA LEU A 230 6.38 3.47 8.29
C LEU A 230 6.88 2.02 8.20
N ASP A 231 7.14 1.37 9.34
CA ASP A 231 7.47 -0.07 9.41
C ASP A 231 6.36 -0.97 8.81
N TYR A 232 5.14 -0.43 8.66
CA TYR A 232 4.00 -1.08 8.02
C TYR A 232 4.01 -1.02 6.49
N PHE A 233 4.98 -0.34 5.86
CA PHE A 233 5.15 -0.30 4.40
C PHE A 233 5.83 -1.54 3.82
N GLN A 234 6.30 -2.47 4.66
CA GLN A 234 6.87 -3.73 4.18
C GLN A 234 5.84 -4.54 3.40
N VAL A 235 6.31 -5.32 2.44
CA VAL A 235 5.53 -6.20 1.56
C VAL A 235 5.97 -7.64 1.87
N MET A 236 5.07 -8.61 1.72
CA MET A 236 5.44 -10.02 1.83
C MET A 236 6.54 -10.31 0.80
N ALA A 237 7.50 -11.16 1.17
CA ALA A 237 8.53 -11.64 0.25
C ALA A 237 7.90 -12.08 -1.08
N ASP A 238 8.56 -11.74 -2.20
CA ASP A 238 8.10 -12.11 -3.53
C ASP A 238 7.74 -13.60 -3.56
N PRO A 239 6.50 -13.99 -3.94
CA PRO A 239 6.10 -15.39 -4.04
C PRO A 239 6.94 -16.17 -5.07
N ASN A 240 7.61 -15.49 -6.01
CA ASN A 240 8.46 -16.07 -7.04
C ASN A 240 9.86 -15.42 -7.07
N PRO A 241 10.67 -15.54 -6.01
CA PRO A 241 11.94 -14.81 -5.87
C PRO A 241 13.07 -15.35 -6.77
N GLY A 242 12.77 -16.33 -7.62
CA GLY A 242 13.76 -16.93 -8.54
C GLY A 242 14.27 -15.91 -9.55
N GLU A 243 15.54 -16.05 -9.95
CA GLU A 243 16.15 -15.21 -10.98
C GLU A 243 15.60 -15.56 -12.37
N ALA A 244 15.10 -14.55 -13.08
CA ALA A 244 14.69 -14.73 -14.47
C ALA A 244 15.94 -14.85 -15.37
N PHE A 245 16.26 -16.06 -15.85
CA PHE A 245 17.25 -16.26 -16.91
C PHE A 245 16.65 -15.87 -18.27
N ALA A 246 16.82 -14.61 -18.69
CA ALA A 246 16.31 -14.15 -19.98
C ALA A 246 17.38 -14.25 -21.09
N SER A 247 17.36 -15.37 -21.83
CA SER A 247 18.24 -15.64 -22.99
C SER A 247 18.14 -14.62 -24.12
N GLU A 248 17.04 -13.86 -24.23
CA GLU A 248 16.89 -12.79 -25.24
C GLU A 248 17.54 -11.46 -24.83
N ARG A 249 17.81 -11.23 -23.53
CA ARG A 249 18.33 -9.96 -23.02
C ARG A 249 19.86 -9.87 -23.04
N SER A 250 20.55 -11.01 -23.11
CA SER A 250 22.01 -11.04 -23.35
C SER A 250 22.40 -10.38 -24.68
N LEU A 251 21.47 -10.26 -25.63
CA LEU A 251 21.68 -9.59 -26.92
C LEU A 251 21.72 -8.05 -26.82
N LEU A 252 21.19 -7.47 -25.73
CA LEU A 252 21.13 -6.01 -25.53
C LEU A 252 22.17 -5.47 -24.53
N GLY A 253 22.99 -6.34 -23.92
CA GLY A 253 24.07 -5.92 -23.02
C GLY A 253 23.63 -5.34 -21.67
N LEU A 254 22.39 -5.58 -21.25
CA LEU A 254 21.79 -5.05 -20.03
C LEU A 254 21.88 -6.11 -18.91
N GLY A 255 22.97 -6.08 -18.14
CA GLY A 255 23.20 -7.01 -17.02
C GLY A 255 22.56 -6.54 -15.70
N GLY A 256 21.99 -7.47 -14.95
CA GLY A 256 21.47 -7.31 -13.58
C GLY A 256 20.66 -8.54 -13.14
N SER A 257 20.73 -8.93 -11.86
CA SER A 257 19.81 -9.92 -11.28
C SER A 257 18.41 -9.29 -11.17
N MET A 258 17.39 -10.05 -11.54
CA MET A 258 15.99 -9.63 -11.61
C MET A 258 15.10 -10.81 -11.23
N THR A 259 14.10 -10.55 -10.40
CA THR A 259 13.10 -11.53 -10.00
C THR A 259 12.20 -11.94 -11.17
N ASN A 260 11.58 -13.13 -11.08
CA ASN A 260 10.58 -13.56 -12.04
C ASN A 260 9.37 -12.60 -12.09
N SER A 261 9.01 -11.99 -10.95
CA SER A 261 7.91 -11.03 -10.86
C SER A 261 8.21 -9.73 -11.62
N GLU A 262 9.41 -9.16 -11.47
CA GLU A 262 9.86 -8.03 -12.30
C GLU A 262 9.90 -8.40 -13.78
N GLY A 263 10.41 -9.59 -14.10
CA GLY A 263 10.48 -10.11 -15.47
C GLY A 263 9.11 -10.16 -16.15
N ALA A 264 8.10 -10.68 -15.44
CA ALA A 264 6.72 -10.77 -15.92
C ALA A 264 6.12 -9.38 -16.20
N ILE A 265 6.32 -8.41 -15.30
CA ILE A 265 5.80 -7.05 -15.47
C ILE A 265 6.44 -6.37 -16.68
N LEU A 266 7.75 -6.56 -16.90
CA LEU A 266 8.46 -5.98 -18.04
C LEU A 266 8.02 -6.54 -19.40
N THR A 267 7.29 -7.66 -19.45
CA THR A 267 6.69 -8.16 -20.70
C THR A 267 5.55 -7.28 -21.21
N GLU A 268 5.01 -6.40 -20.35
CA GLU A 268 3.98 -5.43 -20.74
C GLU A 268 4.55 -4.25 -21.57
N LEU A 269 5.88 -4.08 -21.58
CA LEU A 269 6.54 -3.00 -22.31
C LEU A 269 6.94 -3.43 -23.73
N SER A 270 6.77 -2.52 -24.69
CA SER A 270 7.37 -2.67 -26.03
C SER A 270 8.90 -2.60 -25.97
N ALA A 271 9.59 -3.04 -27.03
CA ALA A 271 11.05 -2.98 -27.09
C ALA A 271 11.61 -1.56 -26.88
N ASP A 272 10.99 -0.54 -27.49
CA ASP A 272 11.41 0.86 -27.34
C ASP A 272 11.13 1.40 -25.93
N GLN A 273 10.01 0.98 -25.33
CA GLN A 273 9.68 1.32 -23.94
C GLN A 273 10.66 0.67 -22.96
N LEU A 274 11.09 -0.57 -23.23
CA LEU A 274 12.07 -1.29 -22.43
C LEU A 274 13.45 -0.62 -22.48
N ILE A 275 13.90 -0.17 -23.67
CA ILE A 275 15.14 0.61 -23.79
C ILE A 275 15.04 1.90 -22.96
N SER A 276 13.92 2.63 -23.11
CA SER A 276 13.66 3.86 -22.35
C SER A 276 13.64 3.63 -20.84
N PHE A 277 13.11 2.48 -20.42
CA PHE A 277 13.02 2.07 -19.01
C PHE A 277 14.41 1.89 -18.39
N TYR A 278 15.32 1.20 -19.09
CA TYR A 278 16.69 1.02 -18.61
C TYR A 278 17.52 2.31 -18.64
N GLN A 279 17.31 3.16 -19.65
CA GLN A 279 17.92 4.49 -19.69
C GLN A 279 17.47 5.34 -18.50
N LEU A 280 16.18 5.27 -18.14
CA LEU A 280 15.64 5.99 -17.01
C LEU A 280 16.27 5.59 -15.68
N ARG A 281 16.56 4.30 -15.49
CA ARG A 281 17.31 3.81 -14.32
C ARG A 281 18.67 4.51 -14.23
N GLY A 282 19.44 4.53 -15.32
CA GLY A 282 20.74 5.19 -15.36
C GLY A 282 20.66 6.71 -15.14
N GLU A 283 19.62 7.35 -15.66
CA GLU A 283 19.32 8.75 -15.41
C GLU A 283 19.10 9.02 -13.92
N ALA A 284 18.25 8.23 -13.25
CA ALA A 284 17.96 8.39 -11.84
C ALA A 284 19.20 8.23 -10.95
N PHE A 285 20.08 7.27 -11.25
CA PHE A 285 21.37 7.12 -10.57
C PHE A 285 22.27 8.35 -10.74
N THR A 286 22.33 8.89 -11.95
CA THR A 286 23.19 10.05 -12.25
C THR A 286 22.69 11.30 -11.54
N VAL A 287 21.38 11.57 -11.65
CA VAL A 287 20.75 12.76 -11.12
C VAL A 287 20.72 12.74 -9.59
N SER A 288 20.55 11.58 -8.96
CA SER A 288 20.58 11.49 -7.50
C SER A 288 21.95 11.86 -6.95
N GLN A 289 23.04 11.34 -7.51
CA GLN A 289 24.41 11.68 -7.10
C GLN A 289 24.76 13.16 -7.35
N GLN A 290 24.15 13.79 -8.35
CA GLN A 290 24.34 15.23 -8.60
C GLN A 290 23.64 16.10 -7.55
N ASN A 291 22.43 15.70 -7.12
CA ASN A 291 21.62 16.45 -6.16
C ASN A 291 22.03 16.19 -4.71
N PHE A 292 22.43 14.95 -4.42
CA PHE A 292 22.95 14.48 -3.15
C PHE A 292 24.21 13.66 -3.41
N PRO A 293 25.39 14.31 -3.44
CA PRO A 293 26.64 13.60 -3.63
C PRO A 293 26.87 12.63 -2.46
N PRO A 294 27.07 11.32 -2.73
CA PRO A 294 27.29 10.35 -1.67
C PRO A 294 28.59 10.68 -0.92
N LEU A 295 28.53 10.59 0.41
CA LEU A 295 29.65 10.96 1.28
C LEU A 295 30.71 9.84 1.42
N MET A 296 30.41 8.66 0.89
CA MET A 296 31.27 7.47 0.88
C MET A 296 31.65 7.08 -0.56
N HIS A 297 32.67 6.24 -0.72
CA HIS A 297 33.10 5.70 -2.02
C HIS A 297 33.00 4.17 -1.99
N GLY A 298 32.46 3.57 -3.05
CA GLY A 298 32.28 2.11 -3.17
C GLY A 298 30.92 1.73 -3.78
N HIS A 299 30.69 0.43 -3.99
CA HIS A 299 29.47 -0.09 -4.64
C HIS A 299 28.19 0.09 -3.81
N THR A 300 28.32 0.41 -2.53
CA THR A 300 27.24 0.66 -1.58
C THR A 300 27.08 2.15 -1.23
N ALA A 301 27.85 3.02 -1.89
CA ALA A 301 27.80 4.46 -1.68
C ALA A 301 26.49 5.05 -2.21
N GLY A 302 25.78 5.81 -1.38
CA GLY A 302 24.49 6.39 -1.77
C GLY A 302 23.31 5.45 -1.62
N ASN A 303 23.44 4.36 -0.85
CA ASN A 303 22.33 3.50 -0.43
C ASN A 303 21.92 3.86 1.00
N ASP A 304 20.64 3.75 1.30
CA ASP A 304 20.00 4.03 2.59
C ASP A 304 20.10 5.50 3.07
N ASP A 305 20.63 6.39 2.23
CA ASP A 305 20.86 7.80 2.51
C ASP A 305 19.99 8.71 1.63
N HIS A 306 20.21 10.03 1.71
CA HIS A 306 19.46 11.02 0.92
C HIS A 306 19.63 10.85 -0.59
N THR A 307 20.76 10.29 -1.04
CA THR A 307 20.99 9.94 -2.45
C THR A 307 20.02 8.86 -2.87
N ASP A 308 19.81 7.87 -2.01
CA ASP A 308 18.88 6.77 -2.25
C ASP A 308 17.43 7.24 -2.24
N ALA A 309 17.04 7.98 -1.19
CA ALA A 309 15.71 8.54 -1.07
C ALA A 309 15.32 9.39 -2.29
N TYR A 310 16.24 10.23 -2.77
CA TYR A 310 16.05 10.98 -3.99
C TYR A 310 15.94 10.07 -5.22
N ARG A 311 16.82 9.06 -5.34
CA ARG A 311 16.84 8.15 -6.49
C ARG A 311 15.53 7.40 -6.64
N HIS A 312 15.02 6.82 -5.55
CA HIS A 312 13.75 6.09 -5.52
C HIS A 312 12.56 6.99 -5.88
N ALA A 313 12.48 8.17 -5.27
CA ALA A 313 11.42 9.13 -5.55
C ALA A 313 11.47 9.64 -7.00
N TYR A 314 12.65 10.01 -7.52
CA TYR A 314 12.77 10.51 -8.89
C TYR A 314 12.48 9.43 -9.94
N TRP A 315 12.99 8.22 -9.73
CA TRP A 315 12.73 7.10 -10.64
C TRP A 315 11.25 6.76 -10.71
N ASN A 316 10.56 6.70 -9.57
CA ASN A 316 9.11 6.47 -9.52
C ASN A 316 8.30 7.60 -10.15
N ALA A 317 8.72 8.85 -9.96
CA ALA A 317 8.05 9.98 -10.60
C ALA A 317 8.12 9.87 -12.14
N ARG A 318 9.31 9.55 -12.66
CA ARG A 318 9.53 9.43 -14.11
C ARG A 318 8.89 8.19 -14.72
N MET A 319 8.92 7.05 -14.03
CA MET A 319 8.18 5.86 -14.45
C MET A 319 6.68 6.14 -14.49
N THR A 320 6.15 6.86 -13.49
CA THR A 320 4.71 7.22 -13.44
C THR A 320 4.30 8.10 -14.61
N GLN A 321 5.12 9.09 -14.99
CA GLN A 321 4.84 9.92 -16.16
C GLN A 321 4.87 9.14 -17.49
N LEU A 322 5.76 8.14 -17.61
CA LEU A 322 5.97 7.41 -18.87
C LEU A 322 5.05 6.20 -19.04
N TYR A 323 4.76 5.49 -17.94
CA TYR A 323 4.11 4.17 -17.94
C TYR A 323 2.86 4.12 -17.08
N GLY A 324 2.55 5.19 -16.34
CA GLY A 324 1.41 5.27 -15.44
C GLY A 324 1.68 4.76 -14.03
N ALA A 325 0.84 5.20 -13.09
CA ALA A 325 1.01 4.92 -11.66
C ALA A 325 0.86 3.43 -11.31
N ASP A 326 -0.06 2.72 -11.96
CA ASP A 326 -0.31 1.29 -11.70
C ASP A 326 0.90 0.42 -12.08
N PHE A 327 1.40 0.57 -13.31
CA PHE A 327 2.60 -0.13 -13.77
C PHE A 327 3.78 0.15 -12.83
N THR A 328 3.96 1.44 -12.48
CA THR A 328 5.06 1.88 -11.64
C THR A 328 4.99 1.28 -10.24
N GLU A 329 3.81 1.27 -9.62
CA GLU A 329 3.60 0.68 -8.30
C GLU A 329 3.89 -0.83 -8.31
N ARG A 330 3.38 -1.57 -9.29
CA ARG A 330 3.62 -3.02 -9.41
C ARG A 330 5.10 -3.33 -9.60
N TYR A 331 5.76 -2.64 -10.53
CA TYR A 331 7.18 -2.87 -10.81
C TYR A 331 8.06 -2.50 -9.61
N ALA A 332 7.91 -1.28 -9.07
CA ALA A 332 8.73 -0.81 -7.96
C ALA A 332 8.53 -1.69 -6.72
N THR A 333 7.30 -2.14 -6.45
CA THR A 333 7.04 -3.08 -5.35
C THR A 333 7.79 -4.40 -5.56
N ALA A 334 7.71 -4.99 -6.75
CA ALA A 334 8.44 -6.23 -7.05
C ALA A 334 9.97 -6.05 -6.93
N HIS A 335 10.48 -4.88 -7.33
CA HIS A 335 11.90 -4.51 -7.22
C HIS A 335 12.39 -4.52 -5.76
N GLU A 336 11.59 -3.99 -4.83
CA GLU A 336 12.00 -3.91 -3.42
C GLU A 336 11.85 -5.24 -2.67
N THR A 337 10.98 -6.15 -3.10
CA THR A 337 10.71 -7.44 -2.40
C THR A 337 11.74 -8.55 -2.63
N GLY A 338 12.90 -8.23 -3.21
CA GLY A 338 13.97 -9.21 -3.45
C GLY A 338 14.49 -9.84 -2.15
N ALA A 339 14.81 -11.14 -2.18
CA ALA A 339 15.16 -11.94 -0.99
C ALA A 339 16.36 -11.44 -0.15
N ASN A 340 17.12 -10.46 -0.66
CA ASN A 340 18.29 -9.87 -0.01
C ASN A 340 18.05 -8.43 0.49
N ASN A 341 16.82 -7.90 0.46
CA ASN A 341 16.52 -6.56 0.96
C ASN A 341 16.16 -6.58 2.46
N PRO A 342 16.92 -5.93 3.37
CA PRO A 342 16.53 -5.80 4.77
C PRO A 342 15.21 -5.04 4.92
N GLY A 343 14.34 -5.48 5.84
CA GLY A 343 13.00 -4.88 6.01
C GLY A 343 12.96 -3.35 6.13
N PRO A 344 13.87 -2.68 6.87
CA PRO A 344 13.89 -1.22 6.92
C PRO A 344 14.26 -0.56 5.60
N ARG A 345 15.19 -1.13 4.82
CA ARG A 345 15.52 -0.64 3.48
C ARG A 345 14.32 -0.78 2.56
N GLU A 346 13.67 -1.94 2.55
CA GLU A 346 12.43 -2.16 1.80
C GLU A 346 11.34 -1.12 2.15
N ALA A 347 11.11 -0.87 3.45
CA ALA A 347 10.13 0.13 3.89
C ALA A 347 10.52 1.56 3.47
N MET A 348 11.81 1.92 3.57
CA MET A 348 12.35 3.19 3.10
C MET A 348 12.07 3.39 1.61
N ASP A 349 12.46 2.40 0.81
CA ASP A 349 12.36 2.42 -0.64
C ASP A 349 10.90 2.52 -1.08
N LEU A 350 10.00 1.70 -0.51
CA LEU A 350 8.58 1.72 -0.82
C LEU A 350 7.91 3.06 -0.48
N HIS A 351 8.24 3.66 0.68
CA HIS A 351 7.75 4.99 1.05
C HIS A 351 8.24 6.04 0.06
N ASN A 352 9.54 6.08 -0.22
CA ASN A 352 10.14 7.06 -1.13
C ASN A 352 9.63 6.89 -2.57
N ASN A 353 9.43 5.64 -3.01
CA ASN A 353 8.78 5.29 -4.26
C ASN A 353 7.36 5.90 -4.33
N GLN A 354 6.55 5.75 -3.27
CA GLN A 354 5.21 6.33 -3.22
C GLN A 354 5.23 7.87 -3.31
N ILE A 355 6.14 8.54 -2.59
CA ILE A 355 6.30 10.00 -2.67
C ILE A 355 6.57 10.44 -4.11
N GLY A 356 7.47 9.73 -4.80
CA GLY A 356 7.76 9.95 -6.22
C GLY A 356 6.54 9.83 -7.12
N ARG A 357 5.75 8.75 -6.98
CA ARG A 357 4.52 8.55 -7.75
C ARG A 357 3.51 9.67 -7.51
N GLN A 358 3.31 10.07 -6.26
CA GLN A 358 2.37 11.12 -5.90
C GLN A 358 2.76 12.48 -6.53
N ILE A 359 4.05 12.84 -6.47
CA ILE A 359 4.56 14.07 -7.11
C ILE A 359 4.29 14.06 -8.63
N ALA A 360 4.48 12.92 -9.30
CA ALA A 360 4.18 12.82 -10.73
C ALA A 360 2.67 12.91 -11.04
N ILE A 361 1.81 12.37 -10.18
CA ILE A 361 0.35 12.47 -10.30
C ILE A 361 -0.12 13.92 -10.15
N ASP A 362 0.44 14.64 -9.16
CA ASP A 362 0.08 16.03 -8.89
C ASP A 362 0.69 17.01 -9.93
N HIS A 363 1.76 16.59 -10.61
CA HIS A 363 2.48 17.36 -11.62
C HIS A 363 2.67 16.57 -12.93
N PRO A 364 1.57 16.19 -13.62
CA PRO A 364 1.63 15.28 -14.77
C PRO A 364 2.35 15.86 -15.99
N HIS A 365 2.54 17.19 -16.02
CA HIS A 365 3.19 17.92 -17.10
C HIS A 365 4.52 18.56 -16.69
N ALA A 366 5.00 18.29 -15.46
CA ALA A 366 6.32 18.76 -15.06
C ALA A 366 7.39 18.12 -15.94
N SER A 367 8.29 18.96 -16.46
CA SER A 367 9.49 18.50 -17.15
C SER A 367 10.40 17.71 -16.20
N PRO A 368 11.33 16.90 -16.74
CA PRO A 368 12.37 16.25 -15.94
C PRO A 368 13.07 17.19 -14.95
N ALA A 369 13.45 18.40 -15.36
CA ALA A 369 14.14 19.36 -14.51
C ALA A 369 13.24 19.92 -13.38
N GLU A 370 11.95 20.12 -13.67
CA GLU A 370 10.97 20.50 -12.64
C GLU A 370 10.75 19.37 -11.65
N LEU A 371 10.64 18.12 -12.11
CA LEU A 371 10.57 16.96 -11.23
C LEU A 371 11.81 16.84 -10.34
N GLN A 372 13.01 17.06 -10.88
CA GLN A 372 14.23 17.07 -10.05
C GLN A 372 14.13 18.10 -8.93
N THR A 373 13.64 19.30 -9.25
CA THR A 373 13.45 20.36 -8.26
C THR A 373 12.41 19.99 -7.21
N LEU A 374 11.26 19.45 -7.62
CA LEU A 374 10.19 19.03 -6.73
C LEU A 374 10.64 17.88 -5.80
N ILE A 375 11.37 16.90 -6.33
CA ILE A 375 11.89 15.78 -5.56
C ILE A 375 12.99 16.24 -4.60
N ARG A 376 13.90 17.13 -5.03
CA ARG A 376 14.92 17.74 -4.16
C ARG A 376 14.26 18.43 -2.96
N GLN A 377 13.21 19.21 -3.22
CA GLN A 377 12.43 19.88 -2.18
C GLN A 377 11.72 18.89 -1.26
N ALA A 378 11.17 17.80 -1.80
CA ALA A 378 10.55 16.76 -0.98
C ALA A 378 11.55 16.13 0.00
N VAL A 379 12.78 15.85 -0.47
CA VAL A 379 13.83 15.33 0.40
C VAL A 379 14.28 16.39 1.43
N ASP A 380 14.47 17.65 1.04
CA ASP A 380 14.84 18.74 1.97
C ASP A 380 13.79 19.02 3.05
N ARG A 381 12.51 18.85 2.72
CA ARG A 381 11.39 19.07 3.66
C ARG A 381 11.11 17.87 4.55
N GLY A 382 11.81 16.75 4.36
CA GLY A 382 11.55 15.54 5.13
C GLY A 382 10.27 14.82 4.71
N ASP A 383 9.83 14.96 3.45
CA ASP A 383 8.70 14.18 2.91
C ASP A 383 9.12 12.70 2.69
N THR A 384 10.42 12.47 2.45
CA THR A 384 11.07 11.17 2.31
C THR A 384 11.73 10.69 3.61
N VAL A 385 12.09 9.40 3.66
CA VAL A 385 12.83 8.81 4.78
C VAL A 385 14.15 8.18 4.35
N VAL A 386 15.06 8.05 5.31
CA VAL A 386 16.39 7.44 5.20
C VAL A 386 16.64 6.52 6.40
N ILE A 387 17.74 5.76 6.42
CA ILE A 387 18.10 4.90 7.56
C ILE A 387 19.07 5.63 8.49
N GLY A 388 18.63 5.77 9.74
CA GLY A 388 19.41 6.32 10.85
C GLY A 388 20.44 5.33 11.42
N PRO A 389 21.36 5.81 12.27
CA PRO A 389 22.49 5.02 12.76
C PRO A 389 22.08 3.79 13.60
N ALA A 390 20.85 3.75 14.13
CA ALA A 390 20.32 2.61 14.85
C ALA A 390 19.62 1.57 13.94
N GLY A 391 19.59 1.79 12.63
CA GLY A 391 18.85 0.96 11.66
C GLY A 391 17.36 1.28 11.60
N ASP A 392 16.93 2.36 12.23
CA ASP A 392 15.57 2.89 12.20
C ASP A 392 15.35 3.81 11.00
N LEU A 393 14.11 3.87 10.52
CA LEU A 393 13.72 4.92 9.58
C LEU A 393 13.77 6.28 10.28
N VAL A 394 14.19 7.31 9.55
CA VAL A 394 14.23 8.70 10.02
C VAL A 394 13.82 9.61 8.85
N TYR A 395 13.10 10.70 9.13
CA TYR A 395 12.81 11.70 8.09
C TYR A 395 14.08 12.37 7.58
N SER A 396 14.15 12.61 6.27
CA SER A 396 15.36 13.12 5.63
C SER A 396 15.79 14.52 6.10
N ASP A 397 14.91 15.33 6.69
CA ASP A 397 15.29 16.63 7.27
C ASP A 397 15.72 16.54 8.75
N GLN A 398 15.51 15.40 9.40
CA GLN A 398 15.85 15.18 10.82
C GLN A 398 17.25 14.60 11.03
N ILE A 399 17.91 14.20 9.94
CA ILE A 399 19.23 13.59 9.97
C ILE A 399 20.09 14.18 8.85
N ARG A 400 21.35 14.50 9.17
CA ARG A 400 22.28 14.98 8.16
C ARG A 400 22.71 13.79 7.29
N PRO A 401 22.98 13.98 5.99
CA PRO A 401 23.48 12.90 5.13
C PRO A 401 24.68 12.15 5.73
N ALA A 402 25.56 12.85 6.45
CA ALA A 402 26.76 12.28 7.07
C ALA A 402 26.49 11.34 8.25
N ASP A 403 25.29 11.38 8.83
CA ASP A 403 24.92 10.60 10.01
C ASP A 403 24.06 9.37 9.65
N THR A 404 23.72 9.19 8.36
CA THR A 404 23.01 8.01 7.84
C THR A 404 23.93 6.77 7.82
N VAL A 405 23.33 5.58 7.76
CA VAL A 405 24.09 4.32 7.71
C VAL A 405 23.54 3.41 6.63
N ASN A 406 24.46 2.70 5.97
CA ASN A 406 24.07 1.59 5.11
C ASN A 406 23.72 0.36 5.97
N SER A 407 22.50 -0.11 5.85
CA SER A 407 21.92 -1.24 6.59
C SER A 407 22.64 -2.57 6.38
N ASP A 408 23.38 -2.76 5.28
CA ASP A 408 24.25 -3.93 5.07
C ASP A 408 25.38 -3.98 6.13
N ASN A 409 25.79 -2.83 6.66
CA ASN A 409 26.80 -2.72 7.73
C ASN A 409 26.25 -2.99 9.13
N LEU A 410 24.92 -3.07 9.30
CA LEU A 410 24.27 -3.27 10.60
C LEU A 410 24.07 -4.75 10.97
N GLY A 411 24.42 -5.68 10.07
CA GLY A 411 24.42 -7.12 10.35
C GLY A 411 23.03 -7.73 10.49
N GLY A 412 22.34 -7.99 9.36
CA GLY A 412 21.37 -9.07 9.12
C GLY A 412 20.17 -9.31 10.06
N HIS A 413 19.98 -8.56 11.14
CA HIS A 413 18.99 -8.86 12.19
C HIS A 413 17.84 -7.86 12.25
N LEU A 414 17.26 -7.51 11.10
CA LEU A 414 15.99 -6.81 11.07
C LEU A 414 15.01 -7.72 10.34
N ALA A 415 14.29 -8.52 11.14
CA ALA A 415 13.37 -9.53 10.65
C ALA A 415 12.25 -8.88 9.80
N PRO A 416 11.84 -9.48 8.68
CA PRO A 416 10.70 -9.00 7.91
C PRO A 416 9.43 -9.04 8.76
N LEU A 417 8.71 -7.92 8.82
CA LEU A 417 7.40 -7.79 9.46
C LEU A 417 6.30 -8.06 8.42
N PRO A 418 5.10 -8.51 8.85
CA PRO A 418 4.06 -8.99 7.94
C PRO A 418 3.54 -7.87 7.03
N GLY A 419 3.96 -7.92 5.76
CA GLY A 419 3.68 -6.90 4.76
C GLY A 419 2.47 -7.16 3.86
N ARG A 420 2.22 -6.25 2.90
CA ARG A 420 1.16 -6.42 1.88
C ARG A 420 1.42 -7.64 0.97
N VAL A 421 0.39 -8.30 0.46
CA VAL A 421 0.56 -9.32 -0.60
C VAL A 421 0.91 -8.59 -1.91
N PRO A 422 1.94 -9.01 -2.68
CA PRO A 422 2.18 -8.49 -4.02
C PRO A 422 0.92 -8.57 -4.88
N VAL A 423 0.63 -7.51 -5.65
CA VAL A 423 -0.53 -7.44 -6.55
C VAL A 423 -0.57 -8.70 -7.45
N PRO A 424 -1.74 -9.31 -7.70
CA PRO A 424 -1.81 -10.56 -8.46
C PRO A 424 -1.16 -10.39 -9.83
N GLN A 425 -0.39 -11.40 -10.25
CA GLN A 425 0.25 -11.46 -11.56
C GLN A 425 -0.76 -11.20 -12.69
N PRO A 426 -0.33 -10.61 -13.82
CA PRO A 426 -1.16 -10.57 -15.02
C PRO A 426 -1.63 -11.99 -15.36
N ARG A 427 -2.89 -12.12 -15.78
CA ARG A 427 -3.38 -13.38 -16.33
C ARG A 427 -2.44 -13.74 -17.47
N THR A 428 -1.81 -14.91 -17.40
CA THR A 428 -1.35 -15.58 -18.61
C THR A 428 -2.54 -15.58 -19.57
N PRO A 429 -2.43 -15.04 -20.79
CA PRO A 429 -3.47 -15.26 -21.78
C PRO A 429 -3.63 -16.77 -21.88
N GLU A 430 -4.83 -17.26 -21.54
CA GLU A 430 -5.21 -18.60 -21.96
C GLU A 430 -5.02 -18.64 -23.48
N PRO A 431 -4.46 -19.71 -24.04
CA PRO A 431 -4.46 -19.87 -25.48
C PRO A 431 -5.92 -19.93 -25.91
N GLU A 432 -6.47 -18.78 -26.32
CA GLU A 432 -7.71 -18.72 -27.07
C GLU A 432 -7.54 -19.60 -28.29
N ASP A 433 -8.36 -20.64 -28.36
CA ASP A 433 -9.06 -21.11 -29.55
C ASP A 433 -8.40 -20.68 -30.87
N LEU A 434 -7.27 -21.31 -31.16
CA LEU A 434 -6.85 -21.57 -32.53
C LEU A 434 -7.44 -22.93 -32.93
N ASP A 435 -8.73 -22.91 -33.27
CA ASP A 435 -9.33 -23.73 -34.32
C ASP A 435 -10.59 -23.04 -34.88
#